data_AF-A0A2D5BKC6-F1
#
_entry.id   AF-A0A2D5BKC6-F1
#
_cell.length_a   1.000
_cell.length_b   1.000
_cell.length_c   1.000
_cell.angle_alpha   90.00
_cell.angle_beta   90.00
_cell.angle_gamma   90.00
#
_symmetry.space_group_name_H-M   'P 1'
#
loop_
_entity.id
_entity.type
_entity.pdbx_description
1 polymer ?
#
loop_
_entity_poly.entity_id
_entity_poly.type
_entity_poly.pdbx_seq_one_letter_code
_entity_poly.pdbx_strand_id
1 'polypeptide(L)'
;MIKFILKMVVALCVTGIVNGQAFVLTGEPLHVGGTFSLTATGGPPNQIWHIGFDGDGGPTQTSIGTLDLGFSSQFFMVPWLQLDALGTGSIMGSAGTALPGDVIHAQAAANDPTSATGAKISAAFVGGVHPPTPGGFANNLILGDDDSKLVDLGMAFPFYGATWTECYVGSNGFVTFGGGNFDPSEQISDFMAGLPKIAALWDDLSPQIQGSVHVEAGAGWIRIVWTGVPQFYVLDNNSAELTLWGDGRIQLHWPHVDLADGMVGIGPGLWQGTPTFADFNANPAHGWSVGAGPVFEQFLPASKPFDLHGAAVTFFPEPAGSYYWVR
;
A
#
# COMPACT_ATOMS: atom_id res chain seq x y z
N MET A 1 27.98 4.17 -21.58
CA MET A 1 27.62 3.76 -20.21
C MET A 1 26.43 4.61 -19.84
N ILE A 2 25.23 4.05 -20.01
CA ILE A 2 23.98 4.81 -19.93
C ILE A 2 23.29 4.35 -18.64
N LYS A 3 23.22 5.25 -17.67
CA LYS A 3 22.52 5.09 -16.39
C LYS A 3 21.15 5.72 -16.54
N PHE A 4 20.09 4.95 -16.41
CA PHE A 4 18.75 5.48 -16.17
C PHE A 4 18.00 4.48 -15.25
N ILE A 5 16.79 4.80 -14.85
CA ILE A 5 16.34 5.13 -13.51
C ILE A 5 14.82 4.74 -13.36
N LEU A 6 14.44 3.77 -12.51
CA LEU A 6 13.03 3.43 -12.19
C LEU A 6 12.27 4.60 -11.55
N LYS A 7 10.94 4.54 -11.65
CA LYS A 7 10.03 5.25 -10.78
C LYS A 7 9.44 4.24 -9.79
N MET A 8 9.26 4.56 -8.52
CA MET A 8 8.45 3.85 -7.51
C MET A 8 9.14 3.09 -6.38
N VAL A 9 8.38 3.01 -5.29
CA VAL A 9 8.42 2.02 -4.21
C VAL A 9 7.54 0.88 -4.69
N VAL A 10 8.11 -0.31 -4.82
CA VAL A 10 7.47 -1.43 -5.52
C VAL A 10 7.00 -2.46 -4.49
N ALA A 11 5.84 -2.26 -3.87
CA ALA A 11 5.13 -3.39 -3.28
C ALA A 11 4.32 -4.06 -4.40
N LEU A 12 4.98 -4.95 -5.16
CA LEU A 12 4.33 -5.65 -6.26
C LEU A 12 3.97 -7.06 -5.83
N CYS A 13 2.68 -7.36 -5.68
CA CYS A 13 2.18 -8.72 -5.42
C CYS A 13 1.29 -9.25 -6.57
N VAL A 14 1.88 -9.76 -7.66
CA VAL A 14 1.06 -10.39 -8.73
C VAL A 14 0.88 -11.87 -8.46
N THR A 15 -0.35 -12.36 -8.48
CA THR A 15 -0.64 -13.79 -8.35
C THR A 15 -1.32 -14.31 -9.61
N GLY A 16 -1.08 -15.57 -9.95
CA GLY A 16 -1.71 -16.16 -11.12
C GLY A 16 -1.48 -17.67 -11.23
N ILE A 17 -2.01 -18.28 -12.29
CA ILE A 17 -1.87 -19.70 -12.55
C ILE A 17 -1.25 -19.92 -13.93
N VAL A 18 -0.14 -20.65 -13.98
CA VAL A 18 0.50 -21.11 -15.23
C VAL A 18 0.61 -22.62 -15.18
N ASN A 19 0.17 -23.29 -16.25
CA ASN A 19 0.17 -24.75 -16.36
C ASN A 19 -0.50 -25.48 -15.17
N GLY A 20 -1.50 -24.84 -14.55
CA GLY A 20 -2.19 -25.39 -13.37
C GLY A 20 -1.40 -25.27 -12.07
N GLN A 21 -0.29 -24.52 -12.05
CA GLN A 21 0.48 -24.18 -10.86
C GLN A 21 0.32 -22.69 -10.55
N ALA A 22 0.04 -22.38 -9.28
CA ALA A 22 -0.08 -21.00 -8.82
C ALA A 22 1.31 -20.39 -8.63
N PHE A 23 1.50 -19.15 -9.05
CA PHE A 23 2.73 -18.39 -8.82
C PHE A 23 2.42 -17.06 -8.14
N VAL A 24 3.44 -16.51 -7.50
CA VAL A 24 3.41 -15.16 -6.89
C VAL A 24 4.66 -14.41 -7.32
N LEU A 25 4.50 -13.19 -7.79
CA LEU A 25 5.56 -12.20 -7.93
C LEU A 25 5.49 -11.27 -6.72
N THR A 26 6.56 -11.18 -5.94
CA THR A 26 6.69 -10.26 -4.79
C THR A 26 7.83 -9.27 -4.99
N GLY A 27 7.65 -8.03 -4.54
CA GLY A 27 8.67 -6.99 -4.51
C GLY A 27 8.61 -6.18 -3.21
N GLU A 28 9.74 -5.58 -2.84
CA GLU A 28 9.85 -4.75 -1.63
C GLU A 28 9.63 -3.25 -1.92
N PRO A 29 9.07 -2.49 -0.95
CA PRO A 29 9.04 -1.05 -0.98
C PRO A 29 10.41 -0.42 -1.35
N LEU A 30 10.45 0.47 -2.35
CA LEU A 30 11.66 1.03 -2.99
C LEU A 30 11.72 2.58 -3.08
N HIS A 31 12.51 3.24 -2.26
CA HIS A 31 12.61 4.71 -2.34
C HIS A 31 13.39 5.20 -3.59
N VAL A 32 13.21 6.47 -3.95
CA VAL A 32 14.02 7.12 -5.01
C VAL A 32 15.51 6.95 -4.68
N GLY A 33 16.29 6.47 -5.64
CA GLY A 33 17.73 6.18 -5.49
C GLY A 33 18.04 4.77 -4.99
N GLY A 34 17.03 3.95 -4.67
CA GLY A 34 17.21 2.59 -4.13
C GLY A 34 17.33 1.49 -5.19
N THR A 35 17.64 0.28 -4.73
CA THR A 35 17.60 -0.98 -5.50
C THR A 35 16.50 -1.91 -4.99
N PHE A 36 15.84 -2.64 -5.87
CA PHE A 36 14.82 -3.64 -5.50
C PHE A 36 15.10 -4.99 -6.15
N SER A 37 14.50 -6.03 -5.58
CA SER A 37 14.39 -7.37 -6.15
C SER A 37 12.93 -7.67 -6.42
N LEU A 38 12.61 -8.19 -7.61
CA LEU A 38 11.34 -8.85 -7.89
C LEU A 38 11.56 -10.35 -7.87
N THR A 39 10.77 -11.07 -7.08
CA THR A 39 10.92 -12.52 -6.88
C THR A 39 9.66 -13.24 -7.32
N ALA A 40 9.81 -14.21 -8.23
CA ALA A 40 8.79 -15.19 -8.55
C ALA A 40 8.93 -16.42 -7.66
N THR A 41 7.82 -16.91 -7.13
CA THR A 41 7.74 -18.15 -6.33
C THR A 41 6.54 -18.99 -6.77
N GLY A 42 6.63 -20.32 -6.61
CA GLY A 42 5.55 -21.25 -6.94
C GLY A 42 5.32 -21.50 -8.44
N GLY A 43 6.04 -20.81 -9.32
CA GLY A 43 5.94 -21.05 -10.76
C GLY A 43 6.45 -22.44 -11.16
N PRO A 44 6.10 -22.96 -12.35
CA PRO A 44 6.59 -24.25 -12.78
C PRO A 44 8.13 -24.25 -12.88
N PRO A 45 8.82 -25.24 -12.30
CA PRO A 45 10.28 -25.30 -12.29
C PRO A 45 10.91 -25.23 -13.67
N ASN A 46 12.09 -24.61 -13.77
CA ASN A 46 12.89 -24.51 -15.00
C ASN A 46 12.18 -23.83 -16.18
N GLN A 47 11.17 -23.00 -15.91
CA GLN A 47 10.47 -22.22 -16.94
C GLN A 47 11.07 -20.84 -17.13
N ILE A 48 10.75 -20.31 -18.31
CA ILE A 48 11.10 -18.97 -18.77
C ILE A 48 9.86 -18.08 -18.60
N TRP A 49 10.04 -16.99 -17.86
CA TRP A 49 9.01 -15.99 -17.64
C TRP A 49 9.37 -14.65 -18.24
N HIS A 50 8.34 -13.96 -18.72
CA HIS A 50 8.38 -12.56 -19.10
C HIS A 50 7.51 -11.76 -18.14
N ILE A 51 7.98 -10.59 -17.74
CA ILE A 51 7.24 -9.70 -16.85
C ILE A 51 7.08 -8.37 -17.56
N GLY A 52 5.83 -7.94 -17.70
CA GLY A 52 5.42 -6.69 -18.30
C GLY A 52 5.08 -5.66 -17.23
N PHE A 53 5.53 -4.41 -17.41
CA PHE A 53 5.07 -3.26 -16.64
C PHE A 53 4.44 -2.22 -17.58
N ASP A 54 3.33 -1.59 -17.20
CA ASP A 54 2.60 -0.63 -18.05
C ASP A 54 2.17 0.65 -17.31
N GLY A 55 2.12 1.76 -18.04
CA GLY A 55 1.59 3.05 -17.62
C GLY A 55 1.13 3.94 -18.80
N ASP A 56 0.77 3.33 -19.94
CA ASP A 56 0.44 3.89 -21.28
C ASP A 56 1.62 3.95 -22.30
N GLY A 57 1.38 3.52 -23.55
CA GLY A 57 2.04 4.11 -24.73
C GLY A 57 3.08 3.36 -25.61
N GLY A 58 3.12 2.02 -25.68
CA GLY A 58 3.88 1.26 -26.72
C GLY A 58 5.12 0.49 -26.22
N PRO A 59 5.67 -0.50 -26.95
CA PRO A 59 6.63 -1.46 -26.37
C PRO A 59 8.12 -1.05 -26.45
N THR A 60 8.88 -1.26 -25.37
CA THR A 60 10.37 -1.30 -25.37
C THR A 60 10.89 -2.61 -24.79
N GLN A 61 11.96 -3.16 -25.36
CA GLN A 61 12.60 -4.41 -24.93
C GLN A 61 14.00 -4.14 -24.34
N THR A 62 14.34 -4.74 -23.20
CA THR A 62 15.70 -4.64 -22.60
C THR A 62 16.35 -6.01 -22.47
N SER A 63 17.62 -6.16 -22.86
CA SER A 63 18.40 -7.41 -22.67
C SER A 63 18.91 -7.58 -21.22
N ILE A 64 19.42 -8.77 -20.88
CA ILE A 64 19.94 -9.17 -19.56
C ILE A 64 20.89 -8.09 -18.96
N GLY A 65 20.52 -7.56 -17.79
CA GLY A 65 21.22 -6.49 -17.04
C GLY A 65 20.31 -5.86 -15.97
N THR A 66 20.79 -4.85 -15.22
CA THR A 66 19.96 -4.06 -14.28
C THR A 66 18.77 -3.46 -15.04
N LEU A 67 17.56 -3.76 -14.57
CA LEU A 67 16.33 -3.24 -15.17
C LEU A 67 16.09 -1.78 -14.78
N ASP A 68 15.84 -0.96 -15.79
CA ASP A 68 15.48 0.46 -15.68
C ASP A 68 14.07 0.64 -16.24
N LEU A 69 13.13 1.15 -15.42
CA LEU A 69 11.73 1.31 -15.84
C LEU A 69 11.27 2.76 -16.09
N GLY A 70 12.12 3.79 -16.00
CA GLY A 70 11.94 5.15 -16.56
C GLY A 70 10.55 5.82 -16.75
N PHE A 71 9.51 5.60 -15.94
CA PHE A 71 8.13 5.85 -16.37
C PHE A 71 7.68 7.30 -16.64
N SER A 72 7.73 7.70 -17.90
CA SER A 72 6.47 7.78 -18.65
C SER A 72 6.67 7.33 -20.11
N SER A 73 5.71 6.51 -20.59
CA SER A 73 5.31 6.20 -21.97
C SER A 73 5.63 4.87 -22.66
N GLN A 74 6.23 3.82 -22.08
CA GLN A 74 6.35 2.51 -22.79
C GLN A 74 6.23 1.27 -21.89
N PHE A 75 5.47 0.28 -22.35
CA PHE A 75 5.36 -1.06 -21.78
C PHE A 75 6.71 -1.77 -21.86
N PHE A 76 7.23 -2.21 -20.72
CA PHE A 76 8.53 -2.89 -20.65
C PHE A 76 8.36 -4.38 -20.47
N MET A 77 8.90 -5.18 -21.40
CA MET A 77 8.99 -6.63 -21.24
C MET A 77 10.38 -7.01 -20.75
N VAL A 78 10.44 -7.63 -19.58
CA VAL A 78 11.63 -8.36 -19.13
C VAL A 78 11.67 -9.68 -19.90
N PRO A 79 12.65 -9.92 -20.79
CA PRO A 79 12.59 -11.04 -21.73
C PRO A 79 13.01 -12.38 -21.10
N TRP A 80 13.46 -12.40 -19.84
CA TRP A 80 13.82 -13.66 -19.20
C TRP A 80 13.98 -13.55 -17.68
N LEU A 81 13.06 -14.15 -16.93
CA LEU A 81 13.30 -14.63 -15.58
C LEU A 81 13.30 -16.16 -15.61
N GLN A 82 14.43 -16.77 -15.24
CA GLN A 82 14.55 -18.22 -15.12
C GLN A 82 14.21 -18.64 -13.70
N LEU A 83 13.25 -19.56 -13.59
CA LEU A 83 12.98 -20.22 -12.33
C LEU A 83 13.93 -21.41 -12.15
N ASP A 84 14.39 -21.60 -10.93
CA ASP A 84 15.17 -22.75 -10.52
C ASP A 84 14.32 -24.03 -10.43
N ALA A 85 14.93 -25.10 -9.94
CA ALA A 85 14.26 -26.39 -9.73
C ALA A 85 13.15 -26.34 -8.66
N LEU A 86 13.09 -25.27 -7.86
CA LEU A 86 12.08 -25.02 -6.84
C LEU A 86 10.98 -24.06 -7.32
N GLY A 87 11.03 -23.62 -8.59
CA GLY A 87 10.06 -22.67 -9.12
C GLY A 87 10.27 -21.24 -8.63
N THR A 88 11.50 -20.91 -8.21
CA THR A 88 11.86 -19.60 -7.67
C THR A 88 12.88 -18.90 -8.56
N GLY A 89 12.74 -17.58 -8.72
CA GLY A 89 13.72 -16.78 -9.45
C GLY A 89 13.58 -15.30 -9.12
N SER A 90 14.66 -14.53 -9.23
CA SER A 90 14.62 -13.09 -8.96
C SER A 90 15.36 -12.25 -10.02
N ILE A 91 14.92 -11.01 -10.17
CA ILE A 91 15.58 -9.98 -10.99
C ILE A 91 15.80 -8.72 -10.16
N MET A 92 16.91 -8.02 -10.42
CA MET A 92 17.28 -6.78 -9.74
C MET A 92 17.04 -5.55 -10.63
N GLY A 93 16.60 -4.44 -10.04
CA GLY A 93 16.46 -3.14 -10.71
C GLY A 93 16.75 -1.94 -9.77
N SER A 94 16.70 -0.72 -10.30
CA SER A 94 17.04 0.52 -9.55
C SER A 94 16.18 1.73 -9.92
N ALA A 95 15.74 2.56 -8.94
CA ALA A 95 14.87 3.74 -9.11
C ALA A 95 15.54 5.11 -9.03
N GLY A 96 15.19 6.07 -9.90
CA GLY A 96 15.64 7.46 -9.79
C GLY A 96 14.82 8.61 -10.45
N THR A 97 13.62 8.39 -11.04
CA THR A 97 12.81 9.47 -11.67
C THR A 97 11.37 9.48 -11.17
N ALA A 98 11.08 8.66 -10.16
CA ALA A 98 9.75 8.54 -9.57
C ALA A 98 9.24 9.88 -9.09
N LEU A 99 7.97 10.18 -9.37
CA LEU A 99 7.26 11.25 -8.68
C LEU A 99 6.30 10.62 -7.66
N PRO A 100 6.14 11.24 -6.47
CA PRO A 100 5.12 10.82 -5.52
C PRO A 100 3.75 10.71 -6.19
N GLY A 101 3.07 9.57 -6.02
CA GLY A 101 1.76 9.31 -6.65
C GLY A 101 1.78 8.57 -7.99
N ASP A 102 2.93 8.18 -8.55
CA ASP A 102 2.92 7.32 -9.75
C ASP A 102 2.34 5.91 -9.41
N VAL A 103 1.54 5.29 -10.29
CA VAL A 103 0.86 3.96 -10.11
C VAL A 103 1.55 2.85 -10.89
N ILE A 104 1.79 1.67 -10.28
CA ILE A 104 2.42 0.53 -10.94
C ILE A 104 1.36 -0.41 -11.51
N HIS A 105 1.47 -0.79 -12.79
CA HIS A 105 0.78 -1.97 -13.32
C HIS A 105 1.79 -3.04 -13.70
N ALA A 106 1.48 -4.31 -13.43
CA ALA A 106 2.29 -5.44 -13.85
C ALA A 106 1.46 -6.63 -14.35
N GLN A 107 2.08 -7.41 -15.23
CA GLN A 107 1.53 -8.64 -15.76
C GLN A 107 2.66 -9.65 -15.99
N ALA A 108 2.43 -10.93 -15.69
CA ALA A 108 3.39 -11.99 -15.93
C ALA A 108 2.94 -12.85 -17.12
N ALA A 109 3.88 -13.31 -17.94
CA ALA A 109 3.64 -14.32 -18.95
C ALA A 109 4.69 -15.43 -18.84
N ALA A 110 4.29 -16.67 -19.07
CA ALA A 110 5.19 -17.82 -19.12
C ALA A 110 5.08 -18.50 -20.48
N ASN A 111 6.20 -19.02 -20.96
CA ASN A 111 6.18 -19.92 -22.12
C ASN A 111 5.35 -21.16 -21.77
N ASP A 112 4.34 -21.42 -22.59
CA ASP A 112 3.50 -22.60 -22.47
C ASP A 112 3.24 -23.17 -23.87
N PRO A 113 4.00 -24.18 -24.30
CA PRO A 113 3.82 -24.79 -25.61
C PRO A 113 2.46 -25.53 -25.73
N THR A 114 1.74 -25.72 -24.62
CA THR A 114 0.38 -26.29 -24.62
C THR A 114 -0.71 -25.24 -24.76
N SER A 115 -0.40 -23.95 -24.56
CA SER A 115 -1.30 -22.83 -24.82
C SER A 115 -1.43 -22.58 -26.33
N ALA A 116 -2.62 -22.17 -26.78
CA ALA A 116 -2.88 -21.84 -28.17
C ALA A 116 -2.02 -20.67 -28.70
N THR A 117 -1.55 -19.80 -27.81
CA THR A 117 -0.69 -18.65 -28.15
C THR A 117 0.79 -18.92 -27.89
N GLY A 118 1.15 -20.12 -27.41
CA GLY A 118 2.51 -20.45 -26.95
C GLY A 118 2.90 -19.84 -25.60
N ALA A 119 1.98 -19.11 -24.95
CA ALA A 119 2.19 -18.51 -23.63
C ALA A 119 0.89 -18.48 -22.80
N LYS A 120 1.02 -18.51 -21.48
CA LYS A 120 -0.04 -18.13 -20.55
C LYS A 120 0.29 -16.79 -19.91
N ILE A 121 -0.72 -15.94 -19.74
CA ILE A 121 -0.57 -14.58 -19.23
C ILE A 121 -1.43 -14.45 -17.96
N SER A 122 -0.91 -13.79 -16.93
CA SER A 122 -1.63 -13.43 -15.72
C SER A 122 -2.71 -12.37 -16.02
N ALA A 123 -3.62 -12.16 -15.08
CA ALA A 123 -4.35 -10.90 -15.07
C ALA A 123 -3.36 -9.73 -14.90
N ALA A 124 -3.67 -8.59 -15.50
CA ALA A 124 -2.97 -7.34 -15.18
C ALA A 124 -3.33 -6.95 -13.74
N PHE A 125 -2.35 -6.48 -12.99
CA PHE A 125 -2.46 -6.19 -11.57
C PHE A 125 -1.87 -4.80 -11.28
N VAL A 126 -2.51 -4.05 -10.37
CA VAL A 126 -2.00 -2.75 -9.91
C VAL A 126 -1.15 -2.97 -8.66
N GLY A 127 0.16 -2.77 -8.73
CA GLY A 127 1.11 -2.99 -7.62
C GLY A 127 1.29 -1.79 -6.69
N GLY A 128 0.24 -0.99 -6.46
CA GLY A 128 0.29 0.15 -5.54
C GLY A 128 0.84 1.46 -6.13
N VAL A 129 1.25 2.38 -5.24
CA VAL A 129 1.58 3.79 -5.54
C VAL A 129 2.94 4.17 -4.96
N HIS A 130 3.71 5.00 -5.67
CA HIS A 130 4.95 5.54 -5.11
C HIS A 130 4.67 6.52 -3.95
N PRO A 131 5.15 6.25 -2.72
CA PRO A 131 4.99 7.14 -1.61
C PRO A 131 5.86 8.39 -1.82
N PRO A 132 5.51 9.47 -1.12
CA PRO A 132 6.35 10.64 -1.02
C PRO A 132 7.74 10.33 -0.46
N THR A 133 8.76 11.05 -0.96
CA THR A 133 10.08 11.02 -0.34
C THR A 133 9.98 11.70 1.04
N PRO A 134 10.43 11.05 2.14
CA PRO A 134 10.52 11.69 3.45
C PRO A 134 11.36 12.97 3.37
N GLY A 135 10.89 14.05 4.00
CA GLY A 135 11.63 15.33 4.02
C GLY A 135 10.95 16.52 3.33
N GLY A 136 9.63 16.49 3.12
CA GLY A 136 8.85 17.72 2.98
C GLY A 136 8.90 18.55 4.26
N PHE A 137 8.35 19.77 4.26
CA PHE A 137 8.23 20.57 5.48
C PHE A 137 7.47 19.78 6.56
N ALA A 138 8.19 19.20 7.52
CA ALA A 138 7.61 18.42 8.60
C ALA A 138 6.99 19.36 9.64
N ASN A 139 5.68 19.26 9.83
CA ASN A 139 4.98 19.95 10.91
C ASN A 139 4.66 18.94 12.02
N ASN A 140 5.33 19.06 13.16
CA ASN A 140 5.07 18.20 14.31
C ASN A 140 3.72 18.53 14.93
N LEU A 141 2.92 17.50 15.18
CA LEU A 141 1.66 17.60 15.91
C LEU A 141 1.93 17.23 17.37
N ILE A 142 1.72 18.19 18.27
CA ILE A 142 1.78 17.92 19.71
C ILE A 142 0.44 17.31 20.12
N LEU A 143 0.43 15.99 20.28
CA LEU A 143 -0.72 15.20 20.71
C LEU A 143 -0.46 14.64 22.12
N GLY A 144 -1.44 14.79 22.99
CA GLY A 144 -1.52 14.06 24.26
C GLY A 144 -2.04 12.63 24.08
N ASP A 145 -2.33 12.00 25.22
CA ASP A 145 -3.15 10.79 25.26
C ASP A 145 -4.56 11.12 24.80
N ASP A 146 -5.19 10.23 24.04
CA ASP A 146 -6.57 10.40 23.58
C ASP A 146 -6.84 11.81 23.03
N ASP A 147 -5.95 12.29 22.15
CA ASP A 147 -5.97 13.65 21.63
C ASP A 147 -6.20 13.65 20.12
N SER A 148 -6.66 14.79 19.61
CA SER A 148 -6.89 15.00 18.20
C SER A 148 -6.50 16.42 17.79
N LYS A 149 -5.89 16.56 16.61
CA LYS A 149 -5.52 17.85 16.02
C LYS A 149 -6.08 18.01 14.62
N LEU A 150 -6.68 19.17 14.39
CA LEU A 150 -7.12 19.59 13.06
C LEU A 150 -5.89 19.87 12.17
N VAL A 151 -5.90 19.32 10.98
CA VAL A 151 -4.87 19.49 9.95
C VAL A 151 -5.54 19.92 8.65
N ASP A 152 -5.07 21.03 8.09
CA ASP A 152 -5.42 21.47 6.73
C ASP A 152 -4.70 20.57 5.73
N LEU A 153 -5.45 19.98 4.79
CA LEU A 153 -4.88 19.07 3.78
C LEU A 153 -4.12 19.83 2.68
N GLY A 154 -4.38 21.12 2.50
CA GLY A 154 -3.83 21.93 1.41
C GLY A 154 -4.34 21.55 0.02
N MET A 155 -5.31 20.63 -0.05
CA MET A 155 -5.90 20.10 -1.27
C MET A 155 -7.31 19.56 -1.01
N ALA A 156 -8.08 19.39 -2.07
CA ALA A 156 -9.33 18.63 -2.02
C ALA A 156 -9.00 17.13 -1.99
N PHE A 157 -9.60 16.41 -1.05
CA PHE A 157 -9.47 14.97 -0.89
C PHE A 157 -10.85 14.31 -0.97
N PRO A 158 -11.16 13.57 -2.06
CA PRO A 158 -12.42 12.82 -2.15
C PRO A 158 -12.35 11.55 -1.31
N PHE A 159 -13.30 11.38 -0.39
CA PHE A 159 -13.39 10.21 0.49
C PHE A 159 -14.86 9.86 0.75
N TYR A 160 -15.26 8.63 0.39
CA TYR A 160 -16.62 8.11 0.53
C TYR A 160 -17.73 9.09 0.07
N GLY A 161 -17.56 9.66 -1.13
CA GLY A 161 -18.56 10.54 -1.77
C GLY A 161 -18.59 11.98 -1.24
N ALA A 162 -17.79 12.31 -0.23
CA ALA A 162 -17.57 13.69 0.23
C ALA A 162 -16.20 14.21 -0.23
N THR A 163 -16.05 15.53 -0.27
CA THR A 163 -14.77 16.20 -0.52
C THR A 163 -14.33 16.91 0.75
N TRP A 164 -13.14 16.58 1.23
CA TRP A 164 -12.56 17.12 2.45
C TRP A 164 -11.38 18.03 2.12
N THR A 165 -11.22 19.10 2.87
CA THR A 165 -10.05 19.99 2.81
C THR A 165 -9.27 20.02 4.11
N GLU A 166 -9.79 19.34 5.13
CA GLU A 166 -9.21 19.22 6.45
C GLU A 166 -9.51 17.83 7.01
N CYS A 167 -8.69 17.38 7.95
CA CYS A 167 -8.91 16.16 8.69
C CYS A 167 -8.47 16.32 10.14
N TYR A 168 -8.86 15.38 10.99
CA TYR A 168 -8.47 15.34 12.39
C TYR A 168 -7.55 14.14 12.62
N VAL A 169 -6.29 14.41 12.93
CA VAL A 169 -5.27 13.41 13.24
C VAL A 169 -5.37 13.04 14.72
N GLY A 170 -5.59 11.77 15.02
CA GLY A 170 -5.63 11.24 16.39
C GLY A 170 -4.26 10.78 16.88
N SER A 171 -4.03 10.85 18.19
CA SER A 171 -2.89 10.20 18.87
C SER A 171 -2.84 8.70 18.58
N ASN A 172 -4.02 8.09 18.56
CA ASN A 172 -4.32 6.67 18.51
C ASN A 172 -4.22 6.07 17.09
N GLY A 173 -3.30 6.56 16.25
CA GLY A 173 -2.99 5.95 14.94
C GLY A 173 -4.09 6.03 13.87
N PHE A 174 -4.98 7.04 13.93
CA PHE A 174 -6.04 7.21 12.93
C PHE A 174 -6.20 8.67 12.47
N VAL A 175 -6.94 8.83 11.36
CA VAL A 175 -7.48 10.11 10.90
C VAL A 175 -9.00 10.02 10.80
N THR A 176 -9.69 11.08 11.21
CA THR A 176 -11.14 11.24 11.06
C THR A 176 -11.51 12.49 10.26
N PHE A 177 -12.71 12.51 9.70
CA PHE A 177 -13.22 13.63 8.93
C PHE A 177 -14.52 14.18 9.53
N GLY A 178 -14.68 15.51 9.51
CA GLY A 178 -15.86 16.21 10.04
C GLY A 178 -15.85 16.44 11.56
N GLY A 179 -14.87 15.91 12.29
CA GLY A 179 -14.68 16.15 13.72
C GLY A 179 -13.50 15.37 14.28
N GLY A 180 -13.03 15.76 15.46
CA GLY A 180 -12.02 15.02 16.21
C GLY A 180 -12.62 13.79 16.90
N ASN A 181 -11.75 12.82 17.20
CA ASN A 181 -12.11 11.62 17.96
C ASN A 181 -11.03 11.38 19.04
N PHE A 182 -11.46 10.98 20.23
CA PHE A 182 -10.66 10.82 21.45
C PHE A 182 -10.84 9.40 22.05
N ASP A 183 -11.42 8.48 21.28
CA ASP A 183 -11.64 7.10 21.71
C ASP A 183 -10.41 6.25 21.39
N PRO A 184 -9.77 5.62 22.39
CA PRO A 184 -8.67 4.69 22.17
C PRO A 184 -9.15 3.36 21.60
N SER A 185 -10.41 2.99 21.83
CA SER A 185 -10.87 1.62 21.60
C SER A 185 -11.16 1.36 20.12
N GLU A 186 -10.38 0.49 19.49
CA GLU A 186 -10.46 0.06 18.09
C GLU A 186 -11.64 -0.91 17.81
N GLN A 187 -12.82 -0.60 18.36
CA GLN A 187 -14.02 -1.41 18.20
C GLN A 187 -14.59 -1.28 16.79
N ILE A 188 -14.95 -2.44 16.21
CA ILE A 188 -15.62 -2.49 14.91
C ILE A 188 -16.92 -1.68 14.91
N SER A 189 -17.68 -1.71 16.01
CA SER A 189 -18.92 -0.92 16.13
C SER A 189 -18.67 0.58 15.97
N ASP A 190 -17.57 1.08 16.53
CA ASP A 190 -17.22 2.51 16.48
C ASP A 190 -16.60 2.88 15.13
N PHE A 191 -15.86 1.96 14.50
CA PHE A 191 -15.41 2.11 13.11
C PHE A 191 -16.59 2.26 12.14
N MET A 192 -17.68 1.55 12.41
CA MET A 192 -18.86 1.53 11.57
C MET A 192 -19.77 2.72 11.83
N ALA A 193 -20.09 3.00 13.10
CA ALA A 193 -21.08 4.00 13.49
C ALA A 193 -20.50 5.42 13.68
N GLY A 194 -19.18 5.54 13.81
CA GLY A 194 -18.49 6.81 14.05
C GLY A 194 -18.38 7.72 12.82
N LEU A 195 -17.44 8.67 12.92
CA LEU A 195 -17.06 9.56 11.83
C LEU A 195 -16.38 8.77 10.69
N PRO A 196 -16.39 9.28 9.44
CA PRO A 196 -15.53 8.76 8.40
C PRO A 196 -14.08 8.70 8.91
N LYS A 197 -13.45 7.53 8.79
CA LYS A 197 -12.19 7.21 9.46
C LYS A 197 -11.24 6.47 8.53
N ILE A 198 -9.97 6.79 8.63
CA ILE A 198 -8.86 5.99 8.13
C ILE A 198 -8.07 5.52 9.35
N ALA A 199 -8.17 4.23 9.66
CA ALA A 199 -7.37 3.58 10.69
C ALA A 199 -6.02 3.20 10.06
N ALA A 200 -4.98 4.00 10.32
CA ALA A 200 -3.65 3.71 9.79
C ALA A 200 -2.99 2.61 10.63
N LEU A 201 -3.15 2.67 11.94
CA LEU A 201 -2.79 1.65 12.92
C LEU A 201 -3.57 1.99 14.20
N TRP A 202 -4.90 1.85 14.16
CA TRP A 202 -5.75 2.30 15.26
C TRP A 202 -5.64 1.35 16.44
N ASP A 203 -5.13 1.91 17.54
CA ASP A 203 -4.97 1.31 18.86
C ASP A 203 -4.75 2.45 19.87
N ASP A 204 -4.68 2.16 21.17
CA ASP A 204 -4.42 3.08 22.29
C ASP A 204 -2.96 3.58 22.29
N LEU A 205 -2.58 4.37 21.28
CA LEU A 205 -1.22 4.89 21.09
C LEU A 205 -0.98 6.22 21.83
N SER A 206 0.22 6.36 22.40
CA SER A 206 0.51 7.38 23.40
C SER A 206 1.75 8.23 23.04
N PRO A 207 1.65 9.15 22.05
CA PRO A 207 2.78 9.90 21.48
C PRO A 207 3.43 10.88 22.46
N GLN A 208 2.75 11.26 23.53
CA GLN A 208 3.30 12.10 24.60
C GLN A 208 4.31 11.37 25.49
N ILE A 209 4.28 10.03 25.51
CA ILE A 209 5.23 9.20 26.25
C ILE A 209 6.55 9.09 25.49
N GLN A 210 6.45 8.71 24.20
CA GLN A 210 7.58 8.56 23.30
C GLN A 210 7.12 8.64 21.84
N GLY A 211 8.05 8.90 20.94
CA GLY A 211 7.80 8.95 19.51
C GLY A 211 7.39 10.34 19.05
N SER A 212 6.78 10.40 17.87
CA SER A 212 6.27 11.65 17.32
C SER A 212 5.16 11.41 16.32
N VAL A 213 4.27 12.39 16.20
CA VAL A 213 3.32 12.47 15.09
C VAL A 213 3.64 13.74 14.30
N HIS A 214 3.78 13.62 12.99
CA HIS A 214 4.07 14.75 12.14
C HIS A 214 3.38 14.64 10.80
N VAL A 215 3.26 15.79 10.13
CA VAL A 215 2.66 15.92 8.81
C VAL A 215 3.74 16.38 7.84
N GLU A 216 3.79 15.71 6.70
CA GLU A 216 4.56 16.13 5.54
C GLU A 216 3.60 16.41 4.39
N ALA A 217 3.86 17.42 3.59
CA ALA A 217 3.04 17.73 2.42
C ALA A 217 3.90 18.08 1.21
N GLY A 218 3.35 17.82 0.02
CA GLY A 218 3.94 18.20 -1.24
C GLY A 218 2.86 18.55 -2.27
N ALA A 219 3.25 18.60 -3.54
CA ALA A 219 2.31 18.90 -4.61
C ALA A 219 1.31 17.75 -4.79
N GLY A 220 0.06 17.95 -4.38
CA GLY A 220 -1.05 17.01 -4.60
C GLY A 220 -1.08 15.80 -3.66
N TRP A 221 -0.30 15.83 -2.57
CA TRP A 221 -0.32 14.80 -1.53
C TRP A 221 0.00 15.38 -0.15
N ILE A 222 -0.48 14.67 0.87
CA ILE A 222 -0.15 14.90 2.29
C ILE A 222 0.08 13.54 2.95
N ARG A 223 1.06 13.45 3.83
CA ARG A 223 1.39 12.27 4.61
C ARG A 223 1.37 12.58 6.10
N ILE A 224 0.66 11.75 6.86
CA ILE A 224 0.66 11.75 8.31
C ILE A 224 1.51 10.57 8.77
N VAL A 225 2.46 10.82 9.68
CA VAL A 225 3.44 9.83 10.12
C VAL A 225 3.41 9.74 11.63
N TRP A 226 3.16 8.54 12.14
CA TRP A 226 3.44 8.15 13.52
C TRP A 226 4.78 7.42 13.52
N THR A 227 5.76 7.93 14.28
CA THR A 227 7.10 7.34 14.35
C THR A 227 7.41 6.95 15.78
N GLY A 228 7.55 5.65 15.98
CA GLY A 228 7.88 4.99 17.25
C GLY A 228 7.05 5.43 18.43
N VAL A 229 5.74 5.45 18.22
CA VAL A 229 4.75 5.75 19.25
C VAL A 229 4.39 4.44 19.99
N PRO A 230 4.55 4.38 21.32
CA PRO A 230 4.16 3.20 22.10
C PRO A 230 2.64 3.15 22.33
N GLN A 231 2.09 1.98 22.66
CA GLN A 231 0.76 1.88 23.28
C GLN A 231 0.80 2.47 24.70
N PHE A 232 -0.35 2.93 25.19
CA PHE A 232 -0.50 3.47 26.54
C PHE A 232 -0.09 2.42 27.59
N TYR A 233 0.81 2.80 28.49
CA TYR A 233 1.43 1.92 29.49
C TYR A 233 2.22 0.70 28.97
N VAL A 234 2.47 0.60 27.67
CA VAL A 234 3.37 -0.40 27.07
C VAL A 234 4.63 0.30 26.58
N LEU A 235 5.77 -0.39 26.59
CA LEU A 235 7.06 0.14 26.08
C LEU A 235 7.43 -0.53 24.75
N ASP A 236 6.48 -0.56 23.85
CA ASP A 236 6.64 -1.05 22.48
C ASP A 236 6.91 0.12 21.52
N ASN A 237 7.15 -0.18 20.25
CA ASN A 237 7.55 0.81 19.25
C ASN A 237 6.71 0.60 18.00
N ASN A 238 5.81 1.54 17.69
CA ASN A 238 4.92 1.43 16.55
C ASN A 238 5.09 2.62 15.60
N SER A 239 5.26 2.33 14.32
CA SER A 239 5.41 3.30 13.25
C SER A 239 4.44 2.99 12.11
N ALA A 240 3.68 4.00 11.72
CA ALA A 240 2.72 3.92 10.63
C ALA A 240 2.73 5.21 9.81
N GLU A 241 2.51 5.07 8.51
CA GLU A 241 2.42 6.17 7.56
C GLU A 241 1.09 6.11 6.84
N LEU A 242 0.41 7.26 6.74
CA LEU A 242 -0.81 7.46 5.97
C LEU A 242 -0.57 8.55 4.93
N THR A 243 -0.58 8.20 3.64
CA THR A 243 -0.54 9.18 2.55
C THR A 243 -1.90 9.31 1.88
N LEU A 244 -2.34 10.55 1.68
CA LEU A 244 -3.52 10.92 0.91
C LEU A 244 -3.08 11.64 -0.35
N TRP A 245 -3.76 11.39 -1.47
CA TRP A 245 -3.60 12.14 -2.72
C TRP A 245 -4.88 12.87 -3.09
N GLY A 246 -4.76 14.00 -3.81
CA GLY A 246 -5.93 14.80 -4.21
C GLY A 246 -6.91 14.09 -5.16
N ASP A 247 -6.54 12.94 -5.70
CA ASP A 247 -7.41 12.07 -6.51
C ASP A 247 -8.18 11.02 -5.68
N GLY A 248 -8.01 11.00 -4.36
CA GLY A 248 -8.72 10.12 -3.44
C GLY A 248 -8.00 8.81 -3.12
N ARG A 249 -6.81 8.58 -3.69
CA ARG A 249 -5.98 7.44 -3.29
C ARG A 249 -5.50 7.60 -1.86
N ILE A 250 -5.42 6.46 -1.18
CA ILE A 250 -4.98 6.35 0.21
C ILE A 250 -3.92 5.26 0.26
N GLN A 251 -2.78 5.52 0.89
CA GLN A 251 -1.77 4.50 1.14
C GLN A 251 -1.43 4.45 2.62
N LEU A 252 -1.41 3.23 3.14
CA LEU A 252 -0.93 2.89 4.47
C LEU A 252 0.41 2.16 4.33
N HIS A 253 1.35 2.41 5.22
CA HIS A 253 2.63 1.72 5.26
C HIS A 253 3.11 1.56 6.71
N TRP A 254 3.71 0.41 7.03
CA TRP A 254 4.09 0.05 8.40
C TRP A 254 5.58 -0.31 8.49
N PRO A 255 6.48 0.68 8.62
CA PRO A 255 7.92 0.44 8.70
C PRO A 255 8.32 -0.49 9.85
N HIS A 256 7.62 -0.41 10.98
CA HIS A 256 7.88 -1.20 12.19
C HIS A 256 6.65 -1.16 13.11
N VAL A 257 6.22 -2.30 13.62
CA VAL A 257 5.03 -2.44 14.49
C VAL A 257 5.31 -3.56 15.49
N ASP A 258 5.19 -3.27 16.78
CA ASP A 258 5.40 -4.22 17.87
C ASP A 258 4.08 -4.64 18.55
N LEU A 259 3.01 -3.84 18.42
CA LEU A 259 1.70 -4.13 19.01
C LEU A 259 1.14 -5.50 18.55
N ALA A 260 0.34 -6.10 19.42
CA ALA A 260 -0.24 -7.43 19.19
C ALA A 260 -1.67 -7.39 18.62
N ASP A 261 -2.33 -6.24 18.73
CA ASP A 261 -3.70 -5.96 18.36
C ASP A 261 -3.86 -4.56 17.77
N GLY A 262 -4.98 -4.30 17.12
CA GLY A 262 -5.20 -3.04 16.43
C GLY A 262 -6.12 -3.20 15.24
N MET A 263 -6.37 -2.10 14.55
CA MET A 263 -7.16 -2.11 13.31
C MET A 263 -6.56 -1.25 12.23
N VAL A 264 -6.62 -1.74 11.00
CA VAL A 264 -6.18 -1.01 9.80
C VAL A 264 -7.28 -1.02 8.75
N GLY A 265 -7.48 0.11 8.07
CA GLY A 265 -8.46 0.19 6.99
C GLY A 265 -9.15 1.54 6.86
N ILE A 266 -10.21 1.58 6.06
CA ILE A 266 -10.95 2.79 5.73
C ILE A 266 -12.45 2.58 5.88
N GLY A 267 -13.16 3.59 6.37
CA GLY A 267 -14.61 3.52 6.56
C GLY A 267 -15.33 4.84 6.31
N PRO A 268 -16.56 4.80 5.74
CA PRO A 268 -17.37 5.99 5.48
C PRO A 268 -17.91 6.63 6.76
N GLY A 269 -17.87 5.92 7.90
CA GLY A 269 -18.66 6.27 9.08
C GLY A 269 -20.16 6.09 8.85
N LEU A 270 -20.94 6.14 9.93
CA LEU A 270 -22.40 5.99 9.92
C LEU A 270 -22.93 4.83 9.05
N TRP A 271 -22.16 3.75 8.91
CA TRP A 271 -22.46 2.64 8.02
C TRP A 271 -23.36 1.61 8.71
N GLN A 272 -24.46 1.26 8.05
CA GLN A 272 -25.44 0.27 8.54
C GLN A 272 -25.44 -1.03 7.72
N GLY A 273 -24.64 -1.10 6.66
CA GLY A 273 -24.52 -2.27 5.80
C GLY A 273 -23.51 -3.28 6.32
N THR A 274 -23.25 -4.31 5.52
CA THR A 274 -22.19 -5.29 5.79
C THR A 274 -20.82 -4.66 5.52
N PRO A 275 -19.84 -4.78 6.43
CA PRO A 275 -18.46 -4.38 6.16
C PRO A 275 -17.71 -5.44 5.34
N THR A 276 -16.61 -5.04 4.72
CA THR A 276 -15.60 -5.97 4.20
C THR A 276 -14.52 -6.21 5.25
N PHE A 277 -14.46 -7.43 5.78
CA PHE A 277 -13.30 -7.91 6.53
C PHE A 277 -12.25 -8.41 5.55
N ALA A 278 -11.14 -7.68 5.43
CA ALA A 278 -10.00 -8.08 4.61
C ALA A 278 -8.94 -8.79 5.47
N ASP A 279 -8.22 -9.69 4.81
CA ASP A 279 -6.88 -10.09 5.21
C ASP A 279 -5.97 -9.49 4.14
N PHE A 280 -5.31 -8.38 4.45
CA PHE A 280 -4.51 -7.62 3.49
C PHE A 280 -3.23 -8.38 3.12
N ASN A 281 -2.78 -9.32 3.96
CA ASN A 281 -1.60 -10.14 3.73
C ASN A 281 -1.90 -11.45 2.97
N ALA A 282 -3.16 -11.89 2.93
CA ALA A 282 -3.60 -13.09 2.23
C ALA A 282 -3.30 -13.07 0.72
N ASN A 283 -3.33 -14.26 0.11
CA ASN A 283 -3.21 -14.43 -1.33
C ASN A 283 -4.58 -14.76 -1.95
N PRO A 284 -5.07 -13.98 -2.94
CA PRO A 284 -4.42 -12.81 -3.53
C PRO A 284 -4.46 -11.57 -2.63
N ALA A 285 -3.40 -10.77 -2.63
CA ALA A 285 -3.24 -9.60 -1.75
C ALA A 285 -3.93 -8.34 -2.31
N HIS A 286 -5.17 -8.51 -2.77
CA HIS A 286 -6.02 -7.42 -3.25
C HIS A 286 -7.50 -7.77 -3.11
N GLY A 287 -8.36 -6.76 -3.16
CA GLY A 287 -9.80 -6.97 -3.05
C GLY A 287 -10.61 -5.70 -3.22
N TRP A 288 -11.91 -5.80 -2.96
CA TRP A 288 -12.85 -4.69 -3.08
C TRP A 288 -13.67 -4.51 -1.80
N SER A 289 -14.04 -3.27 -1.50
CA SER A 289 -15.12 -3.00 -0.56
C SER A 289 -16.47 -3.47 -1.13
N VAL A 290 -17.41 -3.83 -0.25
CA VAL A 290 -18.81 -4.06 -0.66
C VAL A 290 -19.52 -2.71 -0.79
N GLY A 291 -19.68 -2.23 -2.03
CA GLY A 291 -20.22 -0.90 -2.30
C GLY A 291 -19.38 0.18 -1.62
N ALA A 292 -20.03 1.27 -1.18
CA ALA A 292 -19.38 2.33 -0.39
C ALA A 292 -19.18 1.96 1.10
N GLY A 293 -19.13 0.67 1.42
CA GLY A 293 -18.93 0.18 2.77
C GLY A 293 -17.46 0.19 3.19
N PRO A 294 -17.21 0.09 4.51
CA PRO A 294 -15.86 0.02 5.05
C PRO A 294 -15.13 -1.26 4.64
N VAL A 295 -13.81 -1.15 4.51
CA VAL A 295 -12.90 -2.28 4.34
C VAL A 295 -11.76 -2.16 5.34
N PHE A 296 -11.59 -3.19 6.15
CA PHE A 296 -10.61 -3.16 7.24
C PHE A 296 -10.18 -4.57 7.62
N GLU A 297 -9.06 -4.61 8.33
CA GLU A 297 -8.50 -5.77 8.96
C GLU A 297 -8.31 -5.47 10.45
N GLN A 298 -8.81 -6.36 11.30
CA GLN A 298 -8.59 -6.29 12.75
C GLN A 298 -7.55 -7.34 13.13
N PHE A 299 -6.62 -6.94 13.99
CA PHE A 299 -5.61 -7.79 14.60
C PHE A 299 -6.02 -8.07 16.05
N LEU A 300 -5.77 -9.30 16.49
CA LEU A 300 -6.19 -9.79 17.80
C LEU A 300 -5.04 -10.55 18.45
N PRO A 301 -4.82 -10.40 19.77
CA PRO A 301 -3.72 -11.07 20.43
C PRO A 301 -3.81 -12.58 20.24
N ALA A 302 -2.70 -13.19 19.80
CA ALA A 302 -2.52 -14.62 19.51
C ALA A 302 -3.35 -15.25 18.38
N SER A 303 -4.58 -14.78 18.10
CA SER A 303 -5.46 -15.37 17.08
C SER A 303 -5.27 -14.78 15.69
N LYS A 304 -4.89 -13.50 15.62
CA LYS A 304 -4.57 -12.81 14.37
C LYS A 304 -3.53 -11.71 14.66
N PRO A 305 -2.25 -12.09 14.88
CA PRO A 305 -1.20 -11.11 15.15
C PRO A 305 -1.01 -10.20 13.94
N PHE A 306 -0.44 -9.02 14.17
CA PHE A 306 -0.06 -8.12 13.09
C PHE A 306 0.89 -8.82 12.11
N ASP A 307 0.60 -8.71 10.81
CA ASP A 307 1.36 -9.41 9.76
C ASP A 307 1.65 -8.54 8.54
N LEU A 308 1.42 -7.22 8.65
CA LEU A 308 1.71 -6.22 7.62
C LEU A 308 3.06 -5.52 7.83
N HIS A 309 3.99 -6.15 8.56
CA HIS A 309 5.32 -5.59 8.83
C HIS A 309 6.06 -5.28 7.52
N GLY A 310 6.49 -4.02 7.36
CA GLY A 310 7.17 -3.54 6.16
C GLY A 310 6.29 -3.46 4.91
N ALA A 311 5.00 -3.82 5.00
CA ALA A 311 4.10 -3.80 3.87
C ALA A 311 3.44 -2.43 3.68
N ALA A 312 2.96 -2.16 2.47
CA ALA A 312 2.10 -1.03 2.18
C ALA A 312 0.77 -1.52 1.61
N VAL A 313 -0.34 -0.88 1.96
CA VAL A 313 -1.66 -1.14 1.36
C VAL A 313 -2.16 0.14 0.73
N THR A 314 -2.56 0.08 -0.54
CA THR A 314 -3.12 1.22 -1.28
C THR A 314 -4.58 0.97 -1.60
N PHE A 315 -5.43 1.95 -1.29
CA PHE A 315 -6.84 2.02 -1.66
C PHE A 315 -7.03 2.99 -2.83
N PHE A 316 -7.63 2.48 -3.90
CA PHE A 316 -8.02 3.22 -5.09
C PHE A 316 -9.52 3.51 -5.04
N PRO A 317 -9.94 4.77 -5.15
CA PRO A 317 -11.36 5.10 -5.19
C PRO A 317 -11.99 4.61 -6.49
N GLU A 318 -13.15 3.99 -6.37
CA GLU A 318 -13.94 3.47 -7.48
C GLU A 318 -15.26 4.25 -7.65
N PRO A 319 -15.95 4.13 -8.79
CA PRO A 319 -17.27 4.72 -8.97
C PRO A 319 -18.24 4.35 -7.84
N ALA A 320 -19.18 5.25 -7.54
CA ALA A 320 -20.18 5.08 -6.48
C ALA A 320 -19.62 4.93 -5.04
N GLY A 321 -18.33 5.27 -4.81
CA GLY A 321 -17.74 5.39 -3.48
C GLY A 321 -17.18 4.09 -2.91
N SER A 322 -17.11 3.02 -3.70
CA SER A 322 -16.35 1.82 -3.35
C SER A 322 -14.85 2.05 -3.46
N TYR A 323 -14.07 1.10 -2.94
CA TYR A 323 -12.61 1.09 -3.05
C TYR A 323 -12.11 -0.27 -3.52
N TYR A 324 -11.16 -0.24 -4.45
CA TYR A 324 -10.27 -1.35 -4.74
C TYR A 324 -9.02 -1.20 -3.87
N TRP A 325 -8.60 -2.26 -3.18
CA TRP A 325 -7.38 -2.24 -2.38
C TRP A 325 -6.36 -3.25 -2.88
N VAL A 326 -5.10 -2.92 -2.67
CA VAL A 326 -3.97 -3.77 -3.02
C VAL A 326 -2.82 -3.60 -2.03
N ARG A 327 -2.13 -4.69 -1.72
CA ARG A 327 -0.89 -4.69 -0.95
C ARG A 327 0.33 -4.91 -1.84
#